data_AF-A0A2P5LXB6-F1
#
_entry.id   AF-A0A2P5LXB6-F1
#
_cell.length_a   1.000
_cell.length_b   1.000
_cell.length_c   1.000
_cell.angle_alpha   90.00
_cell.angle_beta   90.00
_cell.angle_gamma   90.00
#
_symmetry.space_group_name_H-M   'P 1'
#
loop_
_entity.id
_entity.type
_entity.pdbx_description
1 polymer ?
#
loop_
_entity_poly.entity_id
_entity_poly.type
_entity_poly.pdbx_seq_one_letter_code
_entity_poly.pdbx_strand_id
1 'polypeptide(L)'
;MTEVATAIRNGDVSSYAVTKAALDAFAMKDAALNSAIWLERESALETADACDKLRRAGKILGPLHGVPLAHKDMYYKAGKVSTCGSRIRKDFRPNYTATALARLEAAGSVTLGGLNMAEFAQNPTGHNQHFGHCRNPWNRDYCPGGSSSGSGAAVAARFVFGALGSDTGGSIRLPAAMCGITGIKGTQTRVSRHGVMPLAFSADNVGPLCRTARDCAVFLREIAGHDPKDPTSAMEPVPDYEAMLDGDIRGMPVGIPGNYFFDEIDAEVLAAFNAACKVLEARGAILVPVEIPHMDAVSTYGSIVSRVEGGAIHAEWMRTRPESYAVHLSARLYGSYGIPATHYIEALARRGPILRAIGKAVFDHVRVFLTPTLRTKVPTLLATDIDAGTPGAEKAFMDLSINTRPINYMGLPSVSVPCGFDSNGLPIGFQIQGRPFAEGTVLKVADAFQRDTDWHSRAPLLPT
;
A
#
# COMPACT_ATOMS: atom_id res chain seq x y z
N MET A 1 7.25 -14.65 -1.88
CA MET A 1 8.54 -13.95 -1.92
C MET A 1 9.58 -14.72 -1.12
N THR A 2 9.29 -15.04 0.13
CA THR A 2 10.13 -15.84 1.05
C THR A 2 10.50 -17.22 0.50
N GLU A 3 9.56 -17.91 -0.14
CA GLU A 3 9.80 -19.20 -0.80
C GLU A 3 10.87 -19.12 -1.90
N VAL A 4 10.76 -18.14 -2.81
CA VAL A 4 11.74 -17.99 -3.90
C VAL A 4 13.10 -17.53 -3.37
N ALA A 5 13.13 -16.72 -2.31
CA ALA A 5 14.38 -16.35 -1.63
C ALA A 5 15.10 -17.58 -1.07
N THR A 6 14.34 -18.52 -0.49
CA THR A 6 14.86 -19.78 0.06
C THR A 6 15.37 -20.69 -1.07
N ALA A 7 14.59 -20.85 -2.15
CA ALA A 7 14.98 -21.65 -3.30
C ALA A 7 16.26 -21.10 -3.98
N ILE A 8 16.38 -19.78 -4.12
CA ILE A 8 17.60 -19.14 -4.64
C ILE A 8 18.77 -19.43 -3.70
N ARG A 9 18.61 -19.24 -2.39
CA ARG A 9 19.67 -19.47 -1.40
C ARG A 9 20.19 -20.90 -1.44
N ASN A 10 19.29 -21.87 -1.53
CA ASN A 10 19.63 -23.29 -1.62
C ASN A 10 20.25 -23.66 -2.97
N GLY A 11 20.03 -22.85 -4.01
CA GLY A 11 20.47 -23.12 -5.37
C GLY A 11 19.51 -23.99 -6.17
N ASP A 12 18.27 -24.18 -5.69
CA ASP A 12 17.20 -24.92 -6.38
C ASP A 12 16.78 -24.20 -7.68
N VAL A 13 16.86 -22.87 -7.66
CA VAL A 13 16.70 -21.99 -8.82
C VAL A 13 17.75 -20.88 -8.79
N SER A 14 18.09 -20.30 -9.93
CA SER A 14 18.99 -19.14 -9.98
C SER A 14 18.21 -17.83 -9.92
N SER A 15 18.81 -16.81 -9.30
CA SER A 15 18.28 -15.45 -9.30
C SER A 15 18.10 -14.95 -10.73
N TYR A 16 19.04 -15.26 -11.63
CA TYR A 16 18.94 -14.90 -13.04
C TYR A 16 17.69 -15.50 -13.70
N ALA A 17 17.42 -16.80 -13.50
CA ALA A 17 16.27 -17.46 -14.10
C ALA A 17 14.95 -16.89 -13.59
N VAL A 18 14.86 -16.66 -12.28
CA VAL A 18 13.68 -16.05 -11.64
C VAL A 18 13.46 -14.63 -12.14
N THR A 19 14.51 -13.81 -12.19
CA THR A 19 14.46 -12.42 -12.68
C THR A 19 14.06 -12.37 -14.15
N LYS A 20 14.65 -13.23 -14.99
CA LYS A 20 14.29 -13.34 -16.40
C LYS A 20 12.83 -13.72 -16.58
N ALA A 21 12.32 -14.71 -15.83
CA ALA A 21 10.92 -15.11 -15.89
C ALA A 21 9.97 -13.96 -15.52
N ALA A 22 10.32 -13.16 -14.51
CA ALA A 22 9.55 -11.99 -14.09
C ALA A 22 9.49 -10.93 -15.22
N LEU A 23 10.64 -10.59 -15.80
CA LEU A 23 10.75 -9.62 -16.90
C LEU A 23 10.06 -10.11 -18.18
N ASP A 24 10.12 -11.41 -18.47
CA ASP A 24 9.40 -12.01 -19.60
C ASP A 24 7.89 -11.97 -19.38
N ALA A 25 7.41 -12.17 -18.15
CA ALA A 25 5.99 -12.04 -17.81
C ALA A 25 5.48 -10.61 -18.04
N PHE A 26 6.25 -9.58 -17.64
CA PHE A 26 5.95 -8.20 -17.99
C PHE A 26 5.87 -8.00 -19.50
N ALA A 27 6.90 -8.45 -20.24
CA ALA A 27 6.97 -8.27 -21.69
C ALA A 27 5.79 -8.90 -22.44
N MET A 28 5.32 -10.07 -21.98
CA MET A 28 4.20 -10.78 -22.62
C MET A 28 2.83 -10.21 -22.25
N LYS A 29 2.63 -9.82 -20.98
CA LYS A 29 1.27 -9.64 -20.44
C LYS A 29 0.97 -8.24 -19.91
N ASP A 30 1.99 -7.41 -19.67
CA ASP A 30 1.75 -6.10 -19.03
C ASP A 30 1.04 -5.10 -19.94
N ALA A 31 1.13 -5.24 -21.26
CA ALA A 31 0.38 -4.37 -22.18
C ALA A 31 -1.14 -4.38 -21.91
N ALA A 32 -1.68 -5.46 -21.35
CA ALA A 32 -3.09 -5.57 -20.98
C ALA A 32 -3.43 -4.87 -19.65
N LEU A 33 -2.44 -4.61 -18.79
CA LEU A 33 -2.62 -4.07 -17.44
C LEU A 33 -2.03 -2.68 -17.24
N ASN A 34 -1.00 -2.34 -18.02
CA ASN A 34 -0.23 -1.12 -17.90
C ASN A 34 0.28 -0.90 -16.46
N SER A 35 0.89 -1.93 -15.87
CA SER A 35 1.33 -1.92 -14.47
C SER A 35 2.75 -1.38 -14.29
N ALA A 36 3.60 -1.38 -15.32
CA ALA A 36 4.92 -0.75 -15.30
C ALA A 36 4.93 0.59 -16.07
N ILE A 37 5.72 1.56 -15.58
CA ILE A 37 6.10 2.75 -16.37
C ILE A 37 7.42 2.51 -17.09
N TRP A 38 8.38 1.89 -16.39
CA TRP A 38 9.69 1.55 -16.94
C TRP A 38 10.26 0.32 -16.25
N LEU A 39 11.08 -0.44 -16.98
CA LEU A 39 11.79 -1.62 -16.51
C LEU A 39 13.27 -1.51 -16.88
N GLU A 40 14.16 -1.98 -15.99
CA GLU A 40 15.61 -1.97 -16.18
C GLU A 40 16.12 -3.38 -16.50
N ARG A 41 15.71 -3.93 -17.64
CA ARG A 41 15.93 -5.35 -17.99
C ARG A 41 17.39 -5.78 -17.90
N GLU A 42 18.32 -5.07 -18.55
CA GLU A 42 19.74 -5.45 -18.55
C GLU A 42 20.33 -5.38 -17.13
N SER A 43 20.14 -4.24 -16.44
CA SER A 43 20.69 -4.03 -15.10
C SER A 43 20.11 -5.00 -14.06
N ALA A 44 18.84 -5.36 -14.16
CA ALA A 44 18.21 -6.35 -13.30
C ALA A 44 18.84 -7.75 -13.50
N LEU A 45 19.06 -8.17 -14.76
CA LEU A 45 19.69 -9.45 -15.07
C LEU A 45 21.17 -9.50 -14.64
N GLU A 46 21.91 -8.40 -14.80
CA GLU A 46 23.28 -8.28 -14.29
C GLU A 46 23.35 -8.39 -12.76
N THR A 47 22.43 -7.73 -12.06
CA THR A 47 22.34 -7.79 -10.59
C THR A 47 21.97 -9.20 -10.13
N ALA A 48 21.06 -9.88 -10.84
CA ALA A 48 20.67 -11.25 -10.55
C ALA A 48 21.83 -12.25 -10.75
N ASP A 49 22.58 -12.13 -11.85
CA ASP A 49 23.79 -12.95 -12.07
C ASP A 49 24.87 -12.68 -11.01
N ALA A 50 25.03 -11.42 -10.58
CA ALA A 50 25.91 -11.07 -9.47
C ALA A 50 25.48 -11.74 -8.15
N CYS A 51 24.18 -11.80 -7.86
CA CYS A 51 23.66 -12.56 -6.71
C CYS A 51 24.00 -14.05 -6.83
N ASP A 52 23.79 -14.65 -8.00
CA ASP A 52 24.13 -16.06 -8.23
C ASP A 52 25.63 -16.36 -8.06
N LYS A 53 26.51 -15.45 -8.50
CA LYS A 53 27.97 -15.53 -8.28
C LYS A 53 28.32 -15.47 -6.79
N LEU A 54 27.72 -14.54 -6.04
CA LEU A 54 27.92 -14.40 -4.60
C LEU A 54 27.46 -15.66 -3.86
N ARG A 55 26.27 -16.19 -4.20
CA ARG A 55 25.75 -17.43 -3.63
C ARG A 55 26.70 -18.61 -3.85
N ARG A 56 27.21 -18.81 -5.07
CA ARG A 56 28.20 -19.86 -5.39
C ARG A 56 29.50 -19.73 -4.59
N ALA A 57 29.88 -18.50 -4.24
CA ALA A 57 31.01 -18.21 -3.37
C ALA A 57 30.68 -18.34 -1.86
N GLY A 58 29.49 -18.86 -1.49
CA GLY A 58 29.06 -19.01 -0.11
C GLY A 58 28.59 -17.72 0.57
N LYS A 59 28.38 -16.64 -0.19
CA LYS A 59 27.99 -15.32 0.33
C LYS A 59 26.54 -14.99 0.02
N ILE A 60 25.70 -14.95 1.05
CA ILE A 60 24.31 -14.49 0.99
C ILE A 60 24.22 -13.07 1.55
N LEU A 61 23.61 -12.14 0.80
CA LEU A 61 23.54 -10.72 1.19
C LEU A 61 22.52 -10.45 2.29
N GLY A 62 21.41 -11.19 2.30
CA GLY A 62 20.31 -10.96 3.22
C GLY A 62 19.09 -11.84 2.93
N PRO A 63 17.96 -11.58 3.62
CA PRO A 63 16.76 -12.38 3.48
C PRO A 63 16.11 -12.29 2.09
N LEU A 64 16.42 -11.25 1.31
CA LEU A 64 15.87 -11.02 -0.02
C LEU A 64 16.88 -11.28 -1.15
N HIS A 65 17.98 -11.98 -0.84
CA HIS A 65 19.06 -12.27 -1.79
C HIS A 65 18.54 -12.85 -3.12
N GLY A 66 18.75 -12.11 -4.21
CA GLY A 66 18.41 -12.49 -5.58
C GLY A 66 16.92 -12.40 -5.94
N VAL A 67 16.05 -11.90 -5.06
CA VAL A 67 14.60 -11.83 -5.29
C VAL A 67 14.25 -10.62 -6.16
N PRO A 68 13.54 -10.79 -7.29
CA PRO A 68 13.11 -9.66 -8.11
C PRO A 68 11.89 -8.95 -7.51
N LEU A 69 12.08 -7.67 -7.21
CA LEU A 69 11.11 -6.75 -6.65
C LEU A 69 10.97 -5.52 -7.56
N ALA A 70 9.90 -4.75 -7.38
CA ALA A 70 9.72 -3.48 -8.04
C ALA A 70 9.21 -2.43 -7.06
N HIS A 71 9.17 -1.16 -7.48
CA HIS A 71 8.66 -0.10 -6.63
C HIS A 71 7.77 0.82 -7.43
N LYS A 72 6.80 1.45 -6.76
CA LYS A 72 6.04 2.57 -7.30
C LYS A 72 6.98 3.66 -7.86
N ASP A 73 6.63 4.36 -8.92
CA ASP A 73 7.50 5.36 -9.57
C ASP A 73 7.70 6.69 -8.80
N MET A 74 7.75 6.62 -7.47
CA MET A 74 7.95 7.77 -6.57
C MET A 74 9.10 7.58 -5.58
N TYR A 75 9.83 6.48 -5.71
CA TYR A 75 11.04 6.21 -4.94
C TYR A 75 12.25 6.64 -5.75
N TYR A 76 13.08 7.50 -5.16
CA TYR A 76 14.23 8.08 -5.82
C TYR A 76 15.41 7.12 -5.81
N LYS A 77 16.07 6.98 -6.96
CA LYS A 77 17.36 6.31 -7.10
C LYS A 77 18.32 7.24 -7.79
N ALA A 78 19.51 7.42 -7.23
CA ALA A 78 20.47 8.40 -7.72
C ALA A 78 20.76 8.20 -9.23
N GLY A 79 20.61 9.27 -10.01
CA GLY A 79 20.83 9.28 -11.47
C GLY A 79 19.71 8.65 -12.32
N LYS A 80 18.75 7.95 -11.72
CA LYS A 80 17.62 7.32 -12.42
C LYS A 80 16.42 8.25 -12.48
N VAL A 81 15.55 8.08 -13.48
CA VAL A 81 14.34 8.90 -13.60
C VAL A 81 13.33 8.48 -12.53
N SER A 82 12.64 9.44 -11.94
CA SER A 82 11.41 9.20 -11.19
C SER A 82 10.35 10.21 -11.64
N THR A 83 9.35 9.72 -12.38
CA THR A 83 8.34 10.59 -13.00
C THR A 83 7.21 10.90 -12.03
N CYS A 84 7.06 10.11 -10.96
CA CYS A 84 5.96 10.23 -9.99
C CYS A 84 4.58 10.16 -10.67
N GLY A 85 4.50 9.41 -11.78
CA GLY A 85 3.31 9.32 -12.61
C GLY A 85 2.88 10.64 -13.27
N SER A 86 3.78 11.63 -13.38
CA SER A 86 3.47 12.94 -13.96
C SER A 86 4.43 13.31 -15.09
N ARG A 87 3.91 14.00 -16.11
CA ARG A 87 4.73 14.62 -17.14
C ARG A 87 5.63 15.75 -16.60
N ILE A 88 5.24 16.40 -15.51
CA ILE A 88 6.02 17.50 -14.89
C ILE A 88 7.42 17.03 -14.49
N ARG A 89 7.55 15.76 -14.06
CA ARG A 89 8.81 15.17 -13.61
C ARG A 89 9.40 14.16 -14.60
N LYS A 90 8.98 14.18 -15.88
CA LYS A 90 9.45 13.21 -16.90
C LYS A 90 10.98 13.12 -17.01
N ASP A 91 11.70 14.21 -16.73
CA ASP A 91 13.17 14.28 -16.79
C ASP A 91 13.82 14.39 -15.38
N PHE A 92 13.05 14.26 -14.30
CA PHE A 92 13.58 14.43 -12.94
C PHE A 92 14.49 13.25 -12.57
N ARG A 93 15.75 13.57 -12.27
CA ARG A 93 16.77 12.62 -11.80
C ARG A 93 17.33 13.09 -10.45
N PRO A 94 17.00 12.42 -9.34
CA PRO A 94 17.55 12.76 -8.04
C PRO A 94 19.03 12.39 -7.97
N ASN A 95 19.79 13.10 -7.14
CA ASN A 95 21.20 12.79 -6.85
C ASN A 95 21.36 11.95 -5.57
N TYR A 96 20.28 11.38 -5.04
CA TYR A 96 20.25 10.55 -3.85
C TYR A 96 19.25 9.40 -4.00
N THR A 97 19.47 8.34 -3.22
CA THR A 97 18.63 7.14 -3.21
C THR A 97 17.76 7.10 -1.96
N ALA A 98 16.51 6.69 -2.12
CA ALA A 98 15.55 6.49 -1.04
C ALA A 98 16.06 5.44 -0.05
N THR A 99 15.89 5.71 1.25
CA THR A 99 16.38 4.79 2.29
C THR A 99 15.72 3.40 2.18
N ALA A 100 14.44 3.35 1.83
CA ALA A 100 13.74 2.08 1.60
C ALA A 100 14.37 1.26 0.45
N LEU A 101 14.75 1.90 -0.67
CA LEU A 101 15.42 1.22 -1.78
C LEU A 101 16.82 0.75 -1.38
N ALA A 102 17.61 1.61 -0.74
CA ALA A 102 18.95 1.26 -0.28
C ALA A 102 18.94 0.06 0.69
N ARG A 103 17.94 -0.02 1.58
CA ARG A 103 17.75 -1.15 2.49
C ARG A 103 17.39 -2.44 1.75
N LEU A 104 16.50 -2.39 0.76
CA LEU A 104 16.18 -3.56 -0.06
C LEU A 104 17.36 -4.04 -0.90
N GLU A 105 18.16 -3.13 -1.45
CA GLU A 105 19.39 -3.47 -2.18
C GLU A 105 20.42 -4.11 -1.24
N ALA A 106 20.57 -3.59 -0.02
CA ALA A 106 21.43 -4.18 1.02
C ALA A 106 20.96 -5.58 1.46
N ALA A 107 19.64 -5.81 1.51
CA ALA A 107 19.05 -7.13 1.76
C ALA A 107 19.22 -8.12 0.58
N GLY A 108 19.80 -7.65 -0.54
CA GLY A 108 20.17 -8.43 -1.71
C GLY A 108 19.08 -8.56 -2.78
N SER A 109 18.02 -7.75 -2.73
CA SER A 109 16.97 -7.80 -3.75
C SER A 109 17.43 -7.26 -5.11
N VAL A 110 16.75 -7.70 -6.16
CA VAL A 110 16.94 -7.23 -7.54
C VAL A 110 15.79 -6.27 -7.89
N THR A 111 16.10 -5.01 -8.19
CA THR A 111 15.07 -4.04 -8.63
C THR A 111 14.78 -4.20 -10.11
N LEU A 112 13.52 -4.43 -10.47
CA LEU A 112 13.08 -4.56 -11.86
C LEU A 112 12.71 -3.22 -12.50
N GLY A 113 12.10 -2.30 -11.76
CA GLY A 113 11.68 -1.03 -12.31
C GLY A 113 10.64 -0.26 -11.50
N GLY A 114 10.15 0.82 -12.13
CA GLY A 114 9.14 1.74 -11.63
C GLY A 114 7.74 1.38 -12.13
N LEU A 115 6.86 1.07 -11.18
CA LEU A 115 5.48 0.68 -11.43
C LEU A 115 4.55 1.90 -11.55
N ASN A 116 3.48 1.72 -12.33
CA ASN A 116 2.46 2.71 -12.56
C ASN A 116 1.80 3.15 -11.24
N MET A 117 1.37 4.40 -11.23
CA MET A 117 0.76 5.05 -10.09
C MET A 117 -0.17 6.15 -10.57
N ALA A 118 -1.15 6.51 -9.74
CA ALA A 118 -1.84 7.79 -9.94
C ALA A 118 -0.85 8.96 -9.88
N GLU A 119 -1.10 9.97 -10.71
CA GLU A 119 -0.29 11.18 -10.78
C GLU A 119 -0.07 11.76 -9.37
N PHE A 120 1.21 11.93 -8.99
CA PHE A 120 1.64 12.43 -7.68
C PHE A 120 0.99 11.75 -6.47
N ALA A 121 0.58 10.49 -6.64
CA ALA A 121 -0.11 9.68 -5.63
C ALA A 121 -1.53 10.15 -5.25
N GLN A 122 -2.15 11.06 -6.00
CA GLN A 122 -3.34 11.83 -5.60
C GLN A 122 -4.71 11.24 -6.02
N ASN A 123 -4.77 9.96 -6.38
CA ASN A 123 -6.01 9.28 -6.78
C ASN A 123 -6.05 7.82 -6.26
N PRO A 124 -7.22 7.31 -5.78
CA PRO A 124 -7.39 5.99 -5.18
C PRO A 124 -7.83 4.86 -6.16
N THR A 125 -7.89 5.10 -7.47
CA THR A 125 -8.53 4.22 -8.47
C THR A 125 -7.52 3.51 -9.37
N GLY A 126 -6.52 4.23 -9.89
CA GLY A 126 -5.60 3.77 -10.92
C GLY A 126 -5.56 4.61 -12.20
N HIS A 127 -6.35 5.70 -12.30
CA HIS A 127 -6.24 6.64 -13.41
C HIS A 127 -4.86 7.33 -13.41
N ASN A 128 -4.29 7.40 -14.61
CA ASN A 128 -3.16 8.24 -14.95
C ASN A 128 -3.33 8.70 -16.41
N GLN A 129 -3.42 10.01 -16.63
CA GLN A 129 -3.63 10.59 -17.97
C GLN A 129 -2.34 10.64 -18.80
N HIS A 130 -1.17 10.58 -18.14
CA HIS A 130 0.13 10.77 -18.77
C HIS A 130 0.76 9.45 -19.23
N PHE A 131 0.61 8.40 -18.42
CA PHE A 131 1.18 7.07 -18.66
C PHE A 131 0.12 6.02 -18.97
N GLY A 132 -1.15 6.43 -19.12
CA GLY A 132 -2.28 5.53 -19.31
C GLY A 132 -2.75 4.89 -17.99
N HIS A 133 -4.02 4.52 -17.96
CA HIS A 133 -4.63 3.95 -16.76
C HIS A 133 -4.14 2.53 -16.51
N CYS A 134 -3.76 2.24 -15.27
CA CYS A 134 -3.50 0.86 -14.85
C CYS A 134 -4.84 0.12 -14.68
N ARG A 135 -4.89 -1.15 -15.07
CA ARG A 135 -6.11 -1.97 -15.07
C ARG A 135 -6.04 -3.07 -14.00
N ASN A 136 -7.20 -3.45 -13.46
CA ASN A 136 -7.27 -4.54 -12.50
C ASN A 136 -6.98 -5.90 -13.18
N PRO A 137 -6.07 -6.73 -12.64
CA PRO A 137 -5.75 -8.04 -13.22
C PRO A 137 -6.92 -9.03 -13.26
N TRP A 138 -7.88 -8.92 -12.34
CA TRP A 138 -9.06 -9.79 -12.28
C TRP A 138 -10.09 -9.43 -13.35
N ASN A 139 -10.24 -8.14 -13.63
CA ASN A 139 -11.07 -7.63 -14.71
C ASN A 139 -10.61 -6.24 -15.14
N ARG A 140 -10.20 -6.09 -16.41
CA ARG A 140 -9.53 -4.87 -16.91
C ARG A 140 -10.43 -3.63 -16.99
N ASP A 141 -11.74 -3.78 -16.88
CA ASP A 141 -12.67 -2.66 -16.81
C ASP A 141 -12.72 -2.03 -15.41
N TYR A 142 -12.14 -2.71 -14.41
CA TYR A 142 -12.19 -2.33 -13.01
C TYR A 142 -10.92 -1.66 -12.52
N CYS A 143 -11.10 -0.86 -11.45
CA CYS A 143 -10.02 -0.18 -10.77
C CYS A 143 -9.06 -1.20 -10.12
N PRO A 144 -7.74 -1.14 -10.37
CA PRO A 144 -6.75 -1.89 -9.57
C PRO A 144 -6.58 -1.32 -8.17
N GLY A 145 -7.17 -0.15 -7.90
CA GLY A 145 -6.92 0.65 -6.71
C GLY A 145 -5.73 1.55 -6.90
N GLY A 146 -5.63 2.55 -6.03
CA GLY A 146 -4.64 3.59 -6.14
C GLY A 146 -4.26 4.15 -4.77
N SER A 147 -3.19 4.93 -4.70
CA SER A 147 -2.37 5.34 -5.85
C SER A 147 -1.27 4.38 -6.27
N SER A 148 -1.03 3.29 -5.53
CA SER A 148 -0.02 2.27 -5.89
C SER A 148 -0.61 1.23 -6.86
N SER A 149 -1.22 1.69 -7.95
CA SER A 149 -2.00 0.87 -8.88
C SER A 149 -1.16 -0.22 -9.54
N GLY A 150 -0.02 0.15 -10.12
CA GLY A 150 0.92 -0.79 -10.73
C GLY A 150 1.49 -1.77 -9.70
N SER A 151 1.75 -1.33 -8.48
CA SER A 151 2.21 -2.21 -7.38
C SER A 151 1.19 -3.30 -7.05
N GLY A 152 -0.09 -2.94 -6.93
CA GLY A 152 -1.16 -3.92 -6.70
C GLY A 152 -1.31 -4.88 -7.88
N ALA A 153 -1.41 -4.32 -9.09
CA ALA A 153 -1.64 -5.09 -10.30
C ALA A 153 -0.49 -6.07 -10.61
N ALA A 154 0.77 -5.62 -10.55
CA ALA A 154 1.93 -6.44 -10.88
C ALA A 154 2.13 -7.61 -9.90
N VAL A 155 1.88 -7.40 -8.60
CA VAL A 155 1.97 -8.48 -7.59
C VAL A 155 0.86 -9.50 -7.79
N ALA A 156 -0.38 -9.06 -8.00
CA ALA A 156 -1.51 -9.95 -8.26
C ALA A 156 -1.35 -10.74 -9.56
N ALA A 157 -0.86 -10.09 -10.62
CA ALA A 157 -0.54 -10.70 -11.91
C ALA A 157 0.67 -11.66 -11.87
N ARG A 158 1.38 -11.74 -10.73
CA ARG A 158 2.60 -12.55 -10.54
C ARG A 158 3.76 -12.10 -11.45
N PHE A 159 3.80 -10.83 -11.83
CA PHE A 159 4.94 -10.25 -12.56
C PHE A 159 6.12 -9.95 -11.63
N VAL A 160 5.84 -9.73 -10.34
CA VAL A 160 6.85 -9.51 -9.28
C VAL A 160 6.50 -10.27 -8.01
N PHE A 161 7.51 -10.54 -7.17
CA PHE A 161 7.30 -11.26 -5.90
C PHE A 161 6.85 -10.35 -4.75
N GLY A 162 7.05 -9.05 -4.89
CA GLY A 162 6.62 -8.00 -3.97
C GLY A 162 6.92 -6.64 -4.56
N ALA A 163 6.21 -5.62 -4.09
CA ALA A 163 6.43 -4.25 -4.54
C ALA A 163 6.33 -3.24 -3.41
N LEU A 164 7.10 -2.17 -3.49
CA LEU A 164 6.91 -1.00 -2.64
C LEU A 164 5.75 -0.14 -3.16
N GLY A 165 4.82 0.19 -2.27
CA GLY A 165 3.80 1.21 -2.46
C GLY A 165 3.93 2.36 -1.46
N SER A 166 3.06 3.35 -1.56
CA SER A 166 2.90 4.40 -0.52
C SER A 166 1.44 4.46 -0.10
N ASP A 167 1.16 4.92 1.12
CA ASP A 167 -0.18 4.98 1.71
C ASP A 167 -0.35 6.25 2.54
N THR A 168 -1.07 7.23 1.97
CA THR A 168 -1.42 8.49 2.64
C THR A 168 -2.92 8.56 2.98
N GLY A 169 -3.73 7.78 2.26
CA GLY A 169 -5.17 7.66 2.47
C GLY A 169 -5.70 6.26 2.16
N GLY A 170 -4.84 5.25 2.17
CA GLY A 170 -5.18 3.88 1.73
C GLY A 170 -4.35 3.35 0.57
N SER A 171 -3.39 4.12 0.05
CA SER A 171 -2.75 3.79 -1.24
C SER A 171 -1.90 2.51 -1.29
N ILE A 172 -1.73 1.78 -0.18
CA ILE A 172 -1.24 0.38 -0.15
C ILE A 172 -2.42 -0.58 0.04
N ARG A 173 -3.31 -0.27 0.99
CA ARG A 173 -4.45 -1.12 1.37
C ARG A 173 -5.52 -1.22 0.27
N LEU A 174 -5.78 -0.15 -0.47
CA LEU A 174 -6.75 -0.11 -1.56
C LEU A 174 -6.33 -1.01 -2.73
N PRO A 175 -5.11 -0.87 -3.32
CA PRO A 175 -4.67 -1.84 -4.31
C PRO A 175 -4.56 -3.26 -3.77
N ALA A 176 -4.22 -3.44 -2.49
CA ALA A 176 -4.20 -4.76 -1.88
C ALA A 176 -5.58 -5.43 -1.87
N ALA A 177 -6.61 -4.72 -1.39
CA ALA A 177 -7.98 -5.22 -1.39
C ALA A 177 -8.52 -5.44 -2.81
N MET A 178 -8.37 -4.46 -3.71
CA MET A 178 -8.96 -4.52 -5.05
C MET A 178 -8.26 -5.51 -5.98
N CYS A 179 -6.96 -5.78 -5.80
CA CYS A 179 -6.22 -6.77 -6.58
C CYS A 179 -6.12 -8.14 -5.90
N GLY A 180 -6.68 -8.32 -4.70
CA GLY A 180 -6.73 -9.62 -4.01
C GLY A 180 -5.38 -10.07 -3.45
N ILE A 181 -4.59 -9.14 -2.91
CA ILE A 181 -3.26 -9.39 -2.34
C ILE A 181 -3.15 -8.81 -0.92
N THR A 182 -2.01 -9.00 -0.27
CA THR A 182 -1.75 -8.49 1.08
C THR A 182 -0.94 -7.19 1.01
N GLY A 183 -1.34 -6.18 1.78
CA GLY A 183 -0.59 -4.93 1.85
C GLY A 183 -0.59 -4.35 3.25
N ILE A 184 0.57 -3.92 3.74
CA ILE A 184 0.70 -3.33 5.09
C ILE A 184 1.18 -1.88 5.03
N LYS A 185 0.40 -1.02 5.68
CA LYS A 185 0.82 0.30 6.12
C LYS A 185 1.34 0.18 7.54
N GLY A 186 2.63 0.44 7.77
CA GLY A 186 3.18 0.52 9.13
C GLY A 186 2.63 1.72 9.91
N THR A 187 3.05 1.84 11.17
CA THR A 187 2.86 3.06 11.97
C THR A 187 3.49 4.23 11.21
N GLN A 188 2.85 5.39 11.20
CA GLN A 188 3.52 6.58 10.69
C GLN A 188 4.84 6.74 11.43
N THR A 189 5.95 6.98 10.70
CA THR A 189 7.35 7.05 11.19
C THR A 189 8.12 5.72 11.33
N ARG A 190 7.46 4.55 11.17
CA ARG A 190 8.14 3.23 11.23
C ARG A 190 9.14 3.02 10.10
N VAL A 191 8.83 3.51 8.90
CA VAL A 191 9.69 3.42 7.73
C VAL A 191 10.06 4.83 7.28
N SER A 192 11.34 5.05 6.99
CA SER A 192 11.85 6.32 6.48
C SER A 192 11.19 6.71 5.17
N ARG A 193 10.93 8.01 5.03
CA ARG A 193 10.39 8.64 3.81
C ARG A 193 11.45 9.45 3.07
N HIS A 194 12.70 9.39 3.52
CA HIS A 194 13.82 10.01 2.81
C HIS A 194 13.91 9.44 1.39
N GLY A 195 13.93 10.33 0.39
CA GLY A 195 13.96 9.96 -1.03
C GLY A 195 12.66 9.39 -1.58
N VAL A 196 11.53 9.66 -0.92
CA VAL A 196 10.20 9.32 -1.42
C VAL A 196 9.45 10.62 -1.69
N MET A 197 8.78 10.73 -2.84
CA MET A 197 7.97 11.92 -3.12
C MET A 197 6.86 12.08 -2.06
N PRO A 198 6.70 13.27 -1.46
CA PRO A 198 5.63 13.50 -0.50
C PRO A 198 4.27 13.69 -1.19
N LEU A 199 3.19 13.32 -0.50
CA LEU A 199 1.81 13.72 -0.85
C LEU A 199 1.20 14.57 0.26
N ALA A 200 1.31 14.09 1.50
CA ALA A 200 1.00 14.83 2.72
C ALA A 200 1.96 14.33 3.79
N PHE A 201 3.02 15.08 4.05
CA PHE A 201 4.12 14.67 4.91
C PHE A 201 3.71 14.42 6.38
N SER A 202 2.50 14.78 6.82
CA SER A 202 1.96 14.37 8.12
C SER A 202 1.13 13.09 8.09
N ALA A 203 0.91 12.47 6.93
CA ALA A 203 0.12 11.24 6.77
C ALA A 203 0.77 10.17 5.88
N ASP A 204 1.84 10.51 5.16
CA ASP A 204 2.53 9.59 4.26
C ASP A 204 3.15 8.40 5.01
N ASN A 205 2.87 7.21 4.50
CA ASN A 205 3.55 5.98 4.85
C ASN A 205 4.09 5.30 3.59
N VAL A 206 5.13 4.49 3.78
CA VAL A 206 5.65 3.57 2.77
C VAL A 206 5.55 2.15 3.31
N GLY A 207 5.37 1.18 2.42
CA GLY A 207 5.19 -0.20 2.83
C GLY A 207 5.01 -1.16 1.66
N PRO A 208 5.08 -2.46 1.95
CA PRO A 208 5.02 -3.50 0.94
C PRO A 208 3.59 -3.88 0.54
N LEU A 209 3.46 -4.24 -0.73
CA LEU A 209 2.40 -5.07 -1.27
C LEU A 209 3.03 -6.43 -1.64
N CYS A 210 2.48 -7.51 -1.09
CA CYS A 210 2.95 -8.87 -1.30
C CYS A 210 1.75 -9.83 -1.41
N ARG A 211 1.99 -11.11 -1.67
CA ARG A 211 0.90 -12.11 -1.71
C ARG A 211 0.47 -12.52 -0.31
N THR A 212 1.43 -12.73 0.60
CA THR A 212 1.17 -13.23 1.96
C THR A 212 1.54 -12.24 3.05
N ALA A 213 0.94 -12.39 4.23
CA ALA A 213 1.30 -11.66 5.44
C ALA A 213 2.77 -11.93 5.84
N ARG A 214 3.24 -13.17 5.67
CA ARG A 214 4.64 -13.55 5.89
C ARG A 214 5.60 -12.78 4.96
N ASP A 215 5.27 -12.67 3.68
CA ASP A 215 6.07 -11.89 2.74
C ASP A 215 6.08 -10.41 3.14
N CYS A 216 4.93 -9.85 3.55
CA CYS A 216 4.86 -8.49 4.09
C CYS A 216 5.71 -8.31 5.36
N ALA A 217 5.75 -9.29 6.26
CA ALA A 217 6.53 -9.24 7.49
C ALA A 217 8.04 -9.15 7.23
N VAL A 218 8.56 -10.01 6.36
CA VAL A 218 9.97 -9.99 5.94
C VAL A 218 10.30 -8.70 5.21
N PHE A 219 9.47 -8.30 4.25
CA PHE A 219 9.70 -7.07 3.48
C PHE A 219 9.71 -5.83 4.41
N LEU A 220 8.71 -5.71 5.28
CA LEU A 220 8.58 -4.57 6.18
C LEU A 220 9.75 -4.49 7.16
N ARG A 221 10.22 -5.63 7.67
CA ARG A 221 11.42 -5.70 8.55
C ARG A 221 12.62 -5.06 7.87
N GLU A 222 12.87 -5.38 6.60
CA GLU A 222 14.05 -4.89 5.88
C GLU A 222 14.00 -3.37 5.65
N ILE A 223 12.83 -2.80 5.40
CA ILE A 223 12.72 -1.36 5.12
C ILE A 223 12.55 -0.51 6.39
N ALA A 224 12.07 -1.08 7.49
CA ALA A 224 11.76 -0.35 8.71
C ALA A 224 12.99 0.05 9.54
N GLY A 225 12.79 1.01 10.45
CA GLY A 225 13.77 1.42 11.45
C GLY A 225 14.28 2.84 11.25
N HIS A 226 14.90 3.38 12.30
CA HIS A 226 15.39 4.75 12.35
C HIS A 226 16.29 5.10 11.16
N ASP A 227 16.14 6.31 10.63
CA ASP A 227 16.98 6.87 9.58
C ASP A 227 17.33 8.32 9.92
N PRO A 228 18.62 8.65 10.12
CA PRO A 228 19.04 10.03 10.41
C PRO A 228 18.76 11.01 9.26
N LYS A 229 18.48 10.53 8.04
CA LYS A 229 18.12 11.37 6.89
C LYS A 229 16.64 11.74 6.83
N ASP A 230 15.81 11.13 7.68
CA ASP A 230 14.40 11.46 7.86
C ASP A 230 14.17 11.95 9.30
N PRO A 231 14.02 13.26 9.53
CA PRO A 231 13.86 13.83 10.87
C PRO A 231 12.58 13.38 11.57
N THR A 232 11.67 12.73 10.85
CA THR A 232 10.43 12.19 11.43
C THR A 232 10.53 10.70 11.76
N SER A 233 11.61 10.01 11.39
CA SER A 233 11.75 8.57 11.58
C SER A 233 11.88 8.21 13.06
N ALA A 234 11.06 7.28 13.53
CA ALA A 234 11.06 6.87 14.92
C ALA A 234 12.33 6.12 15.32
N MET A 235 12.74 6.32 16.58
CA MET A 235 13.80 5.54 17.24
C MET A 235 13.32 4.19 17.78
N GLU A 236 12.03 3.87 17.62
CA GLU A 236 11.45 2.61 18.09
C GLU A 236 12.15 1.41 17.44
N PRO A 237 12.58 0.40 18.23
CA PRO A 237 13.17 -0.82 17.69
C PRO A 237 12.25 -1.49 16.65
N VAL A 238 12.85 -2.19 15.69
CA VAL A 238 12.13 -3.00 14.70
C VAL A 238 12.07 -4.43 15.20
N PRO A 239 10.88 -4.97 15.53
CA PRO A 239 10.74 -6.38 15.92
C PRO A 239 11.07 -7.34 14.78
N ASP A 240 11.40 -8.58 15.13
CA ASP A 240 11.39 -9.67 14.17
C ASP A 240 9.93 -10.08 13.87
N TYR A 241 9.32 -9.39 12.90
CA TYR A 241 7.91 -9.61 12.55
C TYR A 241 7.64 -11.05 12.09
N GLU A 242 8.58 -11.70 11.40
CA GLU A 242 8.38 -13.07 10.91
C GLU A 242 8.32 -14.05 12.08
N ALA A 243 9.18 -13.88 13.09
CA ALA A 243 9.17 -14.72 14.29
C ALA A 243 7.87 -14.59 15.11
N MET A 244 7.10 -13.52 14.93
CA MET A 244 5.81 -13.32 15.61
C MET A 244 4.64 -14.03 14.89
N LEU A 245 4.84 -14.59 13.71
CA LEU A 245 3.80 -15.26 12.91
C LEU A 245 3.60 -16.72 13.34
N ASP A 246 3.23 -16.92 14.60
CA ASP A 246 2.94 -18.24 15.17
C ASP A 246 1.50 -18.73 14.85
N GLY A 247 0.66 -17.84 14.33
CA GLY A 247 -0.75 -18.09 14.05
C GLY A 247 -1.62 -18.31 15.30
N ASP A 248 -1.12 -18.06 16.52
CA ASP A 248 -1.88 -18.29 17.76
C ASP A 248 -2.59 -17.02 18.23
N ILE A 249 -3.89 -16.94 17.99
CA ILE A 249 -4.75 -15.83 18.40
C ILE A 249 -5.80 -16.24 19.43
N ARG A 250 -5.63 -17.39 20.09
CA ARG A 250 -6.59 -17.90 21.07
C ARG A 250 -6.71 -16.95 22.25
N GLY A 251 -7.95 -16.59 22.60
CA GLY A 251 -8.28 -15.64 23.65
C GLY A 251 -7.93 -14.18 23.33
N MET A 252 -7.47 -13.87 22.11
CA MET A 252 -7.12 -12.49 21.74
C MET A 252 -8.38 -11.64 21.56
N PRO A 253 -8.56 -10.53 22.30
CA PRO A 253 -9.68 -9.63 22.08
C PRO A 253 -9.49 -8.82 20.80
N VAL A 254 -10.47 -8.89 19.91
CA VAL A 254 -10.50 -8.28 18.58
C VAL A 254 -11.73 -7.38 18.47
N GLY A 255 -11.50 -6.08 18.28
CA GLY A 255 -12.56 -5.08 18.20
C GLY A 255 -13.33 -5.12 16.89
N ILE A 256 -14.66 -5.07 16.94
CA ILE A 256 -15.54 -4.87 15.80
C ILE A 256 -16.25 -3.52 16.00
N PRO A 257 -15.88 -2.46 15.25
CA PRO A 257 -16.52 -1.16 15.35
C PRO A 257 -18.02 -1.21 15.05
N GLY A 258 -18.85 -0.58 15.88
CA GLY A 258 -20.29 -0.42 15.64
C GLY A 258 -20.68 0.83 14.83
N ASN A 259 -19.71 1.71 14.54
CA ASN A 259 -19.95 3.02 13.92
C ASN A 259 -19.00 3.30 12.76
N TYR A 260 -19.35 4.29 11.92
CA TYR A 260 -18.54 4.85 10.83
C TYR A 260 -18.22 3.86 9.71
N PHE A 261 -17.41 2.82 9.98
CA PHE A 261 -16.79 1.96 8.97
C PHE A 261 -17.76 1.08 8.18
N PHE A 262 -19.00 0.97 8.65
CA PHE A 262 -20.06 0.14 8.08
C PHE A 262 -21.23 0.96 7.53
N ASP A 263 -21.17 2.30 7.61
CA ASP A 263 -22.25 3.15 7.12
C ASP A 263 -22.36 3.01 5.60
N GLU A 264 -23.55 2.69 5.10
CA GLU A 264 -23.85 2.45 3.68
C GLU A 264 -23.01 1.32 3.04
N ILE A 265 -22.61 0.32 3.83
CA ILE A 265 -21.85 -0.83 3.33
C ILE A 265 -22.66 -1.69 2.35
N ASP A 266 -22.02 -2.11 1.27
CA ASP A 266 -22.53 -3.09 0.32
C ASP A 266 -22.74 -4.46 0.99
N ALA A 267 -23.84 -5.13 0.67
CA ALA A 267 -24.24 -6.37 1.32
C ALA A 267 -23.24 -7.52 1.10
N GLU A 268 -22.60 -7.61 -0.07
CA GLU A 268 -21.62 -8.66 -0.36
C GLU A 268 -20.31 -8.42 0.40
N VAL A 269 -19.92 -7.15 0.52
CA VAL A 269 -18.75 -6.74 1.32
C VAL A 269 -18.98 -7.04 2.80
N LEU A 270 -20.16 -6.71 3.33
CA LEU A 270 -20.53 -7.03 4.71
C LEU A 270 -20.57 -8.53 4.96
N ALA A 271 -21.12 -9.31 4.02
CA ALA A 271 -21.18 -10.77 4.13
C ALA A 271 -19.76 -11.39 4.17
N ALA A 272 -18.87 -10.95 3.28
CA ALA A 272 -17.47 -11.40 3.26
C ALA A 272 -16.72 -10.99 4.54
N PHE A 273 -16.92 -9.77 5.04
CA PHE A 273 -16.34 -9.32 6.31
C PHE A 273 -16.80 -10.17 7.50
N ASN A 274 -18.11 -10.46 7.58
CA ASN A 274 -18.67 -11.30 8.64
C ASN A 274 -18.14 -12.74 8.56
N ALA A 275 -17.97 -13.28 7.34
CA ALA A 275 -17.33 -14.58 7.15
C ALA A 275 -15.87 -14.57 7.63
N ALA A 276 -15.12 -13.50 7.36
CA ALA A 276 -13.75 -13.36 7.85
C ALA A 276 -13.67 -13.31 9.38
N CYS A 277 -14.61 -12.60 10.03
CA CYS A 277 -14.71 -12.57 11.49
C CYS A 277 -14.96 -13.96 12.07
N LYS A 278 -15.83 -14.77 11.45
CA LYS A 278 -16.10 -16.16 11.86
C LYS A 278 -14.88 -17.06 11.75
N VAL A 279 -14.02 -16.87 10.74
CA VAL A 279 -12.75 -17.62 10.63
C VAL A 279 -11.85 -17.30 11.83
N LEU A 280 -11.68 -16.02 12.17
CA LEU A 280 -10.85 -15.61 13.31
C LEU A 280 -11.43 -16.09 14.64
N GLU A 281 -12.75 -16.03 14.81
CA GLU A 281 -13.45 -16.55 15.98
C GLU A 281 -13.28 -18.07 16.13
N ALA A 282 -13.44 -18.83 15.03
CA ALA A 282 -13.22 -20.28 15.01
C ALA A 282 -11.77 -20.67 15.37
N ARG A 283 -10.81 -19.80 15.07
CA ARG A 283 -9.40 -19.94 15.48
C ARG A 283 -9.16 -19.52 16.95
N GLY A 284 -10.17 -18.99 17.63
CA GLY A 284 -10.17 -18.69 19.05
C GLY A 284 -10.04 -17.22 19.40
N ALA A 285 -10.12 -16.28 18.45
CA ALA A 285 -10.22 -14.86 18.78
C ALA A 285 -11.55 -14.55 19.49
N ILE A 286 -11.54 -13.56 20.39
CA ILE A 286 -12.74 -13.08 21.08
C ILE A 286 -13.17 -11.78 20.40
N LEU A 287 -14.31 -11.81 19.70
CA LEU A 287 -14.85 -10.62 19.05
C LEU A 287 -15.53 -9.70 20.09
N VAL A 288 -15.11 -8.44 20.13
CA VAL A 288 -15.56 -7.44 21.11
C VAL A 288 -16.17 -6.27 20.36
N PRO A 289 -17.46 -5.95 20.54
CA PRO A 289 -18.04 -4.71 20.03
C PRO A 289 -17.32 -3.49 20.61
N VAL A 290 -16.94 -2.54 19.75
CA VAL A 290 -16.30 -1.28 20.17
C VAL A 290 -16.91 -0.10 19.44
N GLU A 291 -16.81 1.09 20.01
CA GLU A 291 -17.09 2.34 19.31
C GLU A 291 -15.78 3.10 19.11
N ILE A 292 -15.54 3.60 17.89
CA ILE A 292 -14.37 4.43 17.61
C ILE A 292 -14.79 5.89 17.79
N PRO A 293 -14.33 6.59 18.84
CA PRO A 293 -14.79 7.95 19.10
C PRO A 293 -14.20 8.97 18.13
N HIS A 294 -14.85 10.12 17.99
CA HIS A 294 -14.38 11.30 17.25
C HIS A 294 -14.17 11.10 15.73
N MET A 295 -14.84 10.14 15.10
CA MET A 295 -14.63 9.84 13.68
C MET A 295 -14.95 11.00 12.73
N ASP A 296 -15.90 11.86 13.06
CA ASP A 296 -16.18 13.08 12.29
C ASP A 296 -14.99 14.04 12.32
N ALA A 297 -14.42 14.27 13.51
CA ALA A 297 -13.24 15.11 13.68
C ALA A 297 -12.01 14.50 12.98
N VAL A 298 -11.80 13.19 13.11
CA VAL A 298 -10.73 12.46 12.40
C VAL A 298 -10.85 12.65 10.89
N SER A 299 -12.06 12.52 10.34
CA SER A 299 -12.33 12.68 8.91
C SER A 299 -12.08 14.11 8.44
N THR A 300 -12.63 15.09 9.17
CA THR A 300 -12.49 16.52 8.85
C THR A 300 -11.03 16.97 8.93
N TYR A 301 -10.34 16.69 10.03
CA TYR A 301 -8.95 17.09 10.22
C TYR A 301 -8.00 16.36 9.26
N GLY A 302 -8.24 15.07 8.99
CA GLY A 302 -7.49 14.33 7.97
C GLY A 302 -7.61 14.93 6.57
N SER A 303 -8.82 15.36 6.19
CA SER A 303 -9.07 16.06 4.93
C SER A 303 -8.33 17.40 4.85
N ILE A 304 -8.39 18.21 5.92
CA ILE A 304 -7.67 19.49 6.02
C ILE A 304 -6.16 19.29 5.84
N VAL A 305 -5.55 18.41 6.62
CA VAL A 305 -4.11 18.13 6.56
C VAL A 305 -3.70 17.69 5.15
N SER A 306 -4.39 16.71 4.57
CA SER A 306 -4.03 16.21 3.23
C SER A 306 -4.13 17.28 2.15
N ARG A 307 -5.15 18.16 2.21
CA ARG A 307 -5.34 19.22 1.21
C ARG A 307 -4.30 20.32 1.34
N VAL A 308 -4.05 20.82 2.55
CA VAL A 308 -3.11 21.93 2.80
C VAL A 308 -1.68 21.51 2.47
N GLU A 309 -1.24 20.34 2.92
CA GLU A 309 0.13 19.88 2.66
C GLU A 309 0.35 19.56 1.18
N GLY A 310 -0.62 18.91 0.52
CA GLY A 310 -0.56 18.66 -0.92
C GLY A 310 -0.48 19.97 -1.71
N GLY A 311 -1.32 20.95 -1.38
CA GLY A 311 -1.27 22.28 -1.97
C GLY A 311 0.10 22.95 -1.82
N ALA A 312 0.70 22.88 -0.63
CA ALA A 312 2.02 23.43 -0.35
C ALA A 312 3.14 22.77 -1.18
N ILE A 313 3.12 21.43 -1.30
CA ILE A 313 4.09 20.66 -2.11
C ILE A 313 4.02 21.07 -3.58
N HIS A 314 2.81 21.25 -4.09
CA HIS A 314 2.54 21.52 -5.51
C HIS A 314 2.50 23.01 -5.87
N ALA A 315 2.66 23.90 -4.88
CA ALA A 315 2.38 25.33 -5.02
C ALA A 315 3.10 25.99 -6.19
N GLU A 316 4.38 25.66 -6.40
CA GLU A 316 5.16 26.22 -7.49
C GLU A 316 4.67 25.77 -8.87
N TRP A 317 4.44 24.47 -9.04
CA TRP A 317 3.94 23.92 -10.30
C TRP A 317 2.50 24.34 -10.61
N MET A 318 1.66 24.54 -9.59
CA MET A 318 0.31 25.09 -9.77
C MET A 318 0.31 26.55 -10.26
N ARG A 319 1.39 27.31 -10.02
CA ARG A 319 1.53 28.68 -10.54
C ARG A 319 2.16 28.72 -11.93
N THR A 320 3.16 27.88 -12.15
CA THR A 320 4.02 27.96 -13.35
C THR A 320 3.64 27.01 -14.46
N ARG A 321 2.95 25.91 -14.15
CA ARG A 321 2.61 24.82 -15.09
C ARG A 321 1.21 24.22 -14.83
N PRO A 322 0.16 25.03 -14.59
CA PRO A 322 -1.17 24.53 -14.22
C PRO A 322 -1.77 23.56 -15.25
N GLU A 323 -1.47 23.77 -16.54
CA GLU A 323 -1.93 22.95 -17.67
C GLU A 323 -1.30 21.56 -17.73
N SER A 324 -0.26 21.31 -16.93
CA SER A 324 0.46 20.03 -16.91
C SER A 324 -0.18 19.00 -15.96
N TYR A 325 -1.19 19.38 -15.17
CA TYR A 325 -1.91 18.49 -14.25
C TYR A 325 -3.14 17.86 -14.90
N ALA A 326 -3.49 16.64 -14.48
CA ALA A 326 -4.83 16.10 -14.75
C ALA A 326 -5.93 16.98 -14.08
N VAL A 327 -7.11 17.06 -14.69
CA VAL A 327 -8.18 17.99 -14.27
C VAL A 327 -8.68 17.69 -12.86
N HIS A 328 -8.99 16.43 -12.55
CA HIS A 328 -9.42 15.98 -11.23
C HIS A 328 -8.39 16.30 -10.12
N LEU A 329 -7.10 16.33 -10.48
CA LEU A 329 -6.03 16.65 -9.55
C LEU A 329 -6.01 18.15 -9.23
N SER A 330 -6.16 19.00 -10.25
CA SER A 330 -6.28 20.45 -10.09
C SER A 330 -7.39 20.81 -9.11
N ALA A 331 -8.61 20.29 -9.30
CA ALA A 331 -9.75 20.59 -8.43
C ALA A 331 -9.46 20.29 -6.94
N ARG A 332 -8.74 19.20 -6.66
CA ARG A 332 -8.35 18.80 -5.31
C ARG A 332 -7.25 19.69 -4.72
N LEU A 333 -6.24 20.06 -5.50
CA LEU A 333 -5.09 20.83 -5.02
C LEU A 333 -5.40 22.31 -4.86
N TYR A 334 -6.12 22.95 -5.80
CA TYR A 334 -6.43 24.38 -5.73
C TYR A 334 -7.34 24.73 -4.54
N GLY A 335 -8.22 23.79 -4.13
CA GLY A 335 -9.04 23.96 -2.93
C GLY A 335 -8.25 24.17 -1.64
N SER A 336 -6.95 23.84 -1.61
CA SER A 336 -6.07 24.09 -0.47
C SER A 336 -5.90 25.57 -0.12
N TYR A 337 -5.92 26.47 -1.12
CA TYR A 337 -5.72 27.90 -0.91
C TYR A 337 -6.86 28.58 -0.13
N GLY A 338 -8.05 27.96 -0.11
CA GLY A 338 -9.19 28.44 0.65
C GLY A 338 -9.21 28.01 2.12
N ILE A 339 -8.24 27.19 2.57
CA ILE A 339 -8.22 26.65 3.93
C ILE A 339 -7.35 27.57 4.82
N PRO A 340 -7.93 28.21 5.86
CA PRO A 340 -7.15 29.03 6.78
C PRO A 340 -6.05 28.25 7.52
N ALA A 341 -4.90 28.88 7.71
CA ALA A 341 -3.78 28.29 8.45
C ALA A 341 -4.16 27.88 9.89
N THR A 342 -5.09 28.60 10.52
CA THR A 342 -5.60 28.28 11.85
C THR A 342 -6.29 26.91 11.91
N HIS A 343 -7.05 26.54 10.88
CA HIS A 343 -7.68 25.21 10.80
C HIS A 343 -6.64 24.10 10.61
N TYR A 344 -5.57 24.36 9.85
CA TYR A 344 -4.46 23.43 9.71
C TYR A 344 -3.71 23.22 11.03
N ILE A 345 -3.39 24.30 11.76
CA ILE A 345 -2.77 24.24 13.09
C ILE A 345 -3.66 23.46 14.07
N GLU A 346 -4.96 23.73 14.06
CA GLU A 346 -5.92 22.98 14.89
C GLU A 346 -5.92 21.48 14.53
N ALA A 347 -5.98 21.15 13.24
CA ALA A 347 -5.99 19.77 12.76
C ALA A 347 -4.73 19.00 13.21
N LEU A 348 -3.57 19.65 13.25
CA LEU A 348 -2.35 19.04 13.79
C LEU A 348 -2.40 18.88 15.31
N ALA A 349 -2.81 19.93 16.03
CA ALA A 349 -2.85 19.94 17.49
C ALA A 349 -3.85 18.94 18.09
N ARG A 350 -4.97 18.68 17.39
CA ARG A 350 -6.03 17.77 17.85
C ARG A 350 -5.71 16.29 17.67
N ARG A 351 -4.75 15.96 16.80
CA ARG A 351 -4.40 14.57 16.48
C ARG A 351 -3.99 13.74 17.70
N GLY A 352 -3.07 14.27 18.51
CA GLY A 352 -2.57 13.58 19.72
C GLY A 352 -3.65 13.32 20.77
N PRO A 353 -4.43 14.35 21.18
CA PRO A 353 -5.59 14.17 22.06
C PRO A 353 -6.61 13.14 21.55
N ILE A 354 -6.96 13.19 20.26
CA ILE A 354 -7.91 12.23 19.66
C ILE A 354 -7.34 10.80 19.72
N LEU A 355 -6.06 10.61 19.34
CA LEU A 355 -5.42 9.30 19.39
C LEU A 355 -5.39 8.72 20.81
N ARG A 356 -5.18 9.55 21.84
CA ARG A 356 -5.27 9.12 23.25
C ARG A 356 -6.69 8.70 23.64
N ALA A 357 -7.70 9.45 23.22
CA ALA A 357 -9.10 9.11 23.49
C ALA A 357 -9.48 7.76 22.85
N ILE A 358 -9.07 7.53 21.60
CA ILE A 358 -9.26 6.25 20.91
C ILE A 358 -8.47 5.13 21.59
N GLY A 359 -7.24 5.39 22.03
CA GLY A 359 -6.44 4.45 22.83
C GLY A 359 -7.18 3.95 24.06
N LYS A 360 -7.77 4.88 24.83
CA LYS A 360 -8.55 4.58 26.04
C LYS A 360 -9.85 3.84 25.74
N ALA A 361 -10.59 4.28 24.73
CA ALA A 361 -11.91 3.74 24.42
C ALA A 361 -11.86 2.37 23.71
N VAL A 362 -10.77 2.08 22.99
CA VAL A 362 -10.68 0.91 22.10
C VAL A 362 -9.56 0.00 22.54
N PHE A 363 -8.32 0.47 22.43
CA PHE A 363 -7.18 -0.42 22.53
C PHE A 363 -6.87 -0.88 23.96
N ASP A 364 -7.41 -0.23 24.99
CA ASP A 364 -7.34 -0.73 26.37
C ASP A 364 -8.17 -2.01 26.57
N HIS A 365 -9.09 -2.30 25.63
CA HIS A 365 -9.97 -3.46 25.65
C HIS A 365 -9.61 -4.51 24.59
N VAL A 366 -9.03 -4.09 23.46
CA VAL A 366 -8.73 -4.98 22.31
C VAL A 366 -7.30 -4.84 21.83
N ARG A 367 -6.75 -5.88 21.19
CA ARG A 367 -5.38 -5.84 20.62
C ARG A 367 -5.34 -5.24 19.22
N VAL A 368 -6.38 -5.52 18.45
CA VAL A 368 -6.62 -4.97 17.11
C VAL A 368 -8.10 -4.70 16.95
N PHE A 369 -8.47 -3.89 15.97
CA PHE A 369 -9.85 -3.85 15.48
C PHE A 369 -9.91 -4.12 13.97
N LEU A 370 -11.04 -4.64 13.52
CA LEU A 370 -11.26 -5.06 12.13
C LEU A 370 -12.26 -4.16 11.44
N THR A 371 -11.99 -3.79 10.20
CA THR A 371 -12.94 -3.05 9.35
C THR A 371 -12.85 -3.54 7.91
N PRO A 372 -13.93 -3.45 7.11
CA PRO A 372 -13.85 -3.61 5.66
C PRO A 372 -12.84 -2.61 5.08
N THR A 373 -12.04 -3.03 4.09
CA THR A 373 -11.09 -2.09 3.45
C THR A 373 -11.84 -1.09 2.58
N LEU A 374 -12.86 -1.55 1.86
CA LEU A 374 -13.84 -0.72 1.13
C LEU A 374 -15.22 -0.95 1.75
N ARG A 375 -16.13 0.02 1.60
CA ARG A 375 -17.56 -0.19 1.87
C ARG A 375 -18.32 -0.67 0.64
N THR A 376 -17.78 -0.42 -0.55
CA THR A 376 -18.39 -0.74 -1.83
C THR A 376 -17.71 -1.95 -2.45
N LYS A 377 -18.38 -2.55 -3.45
CA LYS A 377 -17.68 -3.38 -4.45
C LYS A 377 -16.62 -2.56 -5.19
N VAL A 378 -15.69 -3.25 -5.84
CA VAL A 378 -14.68 -2.58 -6.67
C VAL A 378 -15.40 -1.89 -7.83
N PRO A 379 -15.26 -0.56 -8.01
CA PRO A 379 -15.93 0.14 -9.11
C PRO A 379 -15.17 -0.08 -10.43
N THR A 380 -15.87 0.16 -11.54
CA THR A 380 -15.23 0.26 -12.85
C THR A 380 -14.39 1.53 -12.93
N LEU A 381 -13.36 1.54 -13.79
CA LEU A 381 -12.60 2.76 -14.08
C LEU A 381 -13.51 3.87 -14.60
N LEU A 382 -14.47 3.52 -15.46
CA LEU A 382 -15.45 4.48 -15.99
C LEU A 382 -16.29 5.12 -14.87
N ALA A 383 -16.76 4.33 -13.90
CA ALA A 383 -17.56 4.82 -12.78
C ALA A 383 -16.78 5.78 -11.85
N THR A 384 -15.46 5.83 -11.95
CA THR A 384 -14.61 6.75 -11.17
C THR A 384 -13.93 7.83 -12.00
N ASP A 385 -14.28 7.95 -13.28
CA ASP A 385 -13.65 8.89 -14.19
C ASP A 385 -14.27 10.30 -14.06
N ILE A 386 -13.65 11.10 -13.18
CA ILE A 386 -14.01 12.51 -12.95
C ILE A 386 -13.68 13.36 -14.18
N ASP A 387 -12.58 13.07 -14.88
CA ASP A 387 -12.12 13.87 -16.02
C ASP A 387 -13.07 13.72 -17.22
N ALA A 388 -13.68 12.54 -17.38
CA ALA A 388 -14.72 12.28 -18.38
C ALA A 388 -16.10 12.88 -18.03
N GLY A 389 -16.27 13.44 -16.83
CA GLY A 389 -17.54 14.02 -16.39
C GLY A 389 -18.64 12.97 -16.13
N THR A 390 -18.26 11.72 -15.82
CA THR A 390 -19.22 10.65 -15.55
C THR A 390 -20.09 11.01 -14.33
N PRO A 391 -21.44 10.97 -14.45
CA PRO A 391 -22.32 11.28 -13.33
C PRO A 391 -22.03 10.40 -12.10
N GLY A 392 -21.83 11.03 -10.94
CA GLY A 392 -21.54 10.34 -9.68
C GLY A 392 -20.08 9.91 -9.49
N ALA A 393 -19.19 10.15 -10.46
CA ALA A 393 -17.79 9.72 -10.37
C ALA A 393 -17.02 10.35 -9.19
N GLU A 394 -17.32 11.61 -8.83
CA GLU A 394 -16.70 12.26 -7.67
C GLU A 394 -17.05 11.55 -6.36
N LYS A 395 -18.33 11.17 -6.18
CA LYS A 395 -18.76 10.40 -5.01
C LYS A 395 -18.07 9.04 -4.97
N ALA A 396 -18.13 8.29 -6.08
CA ALA A 396 -17.49 6.99 -6.18
C ALA A 396 -15.98 7.06 -5.88
N PHE A 397 -15.29 8.07 -6.43
CA PHE A 397 -13.87 8.32 -6.16
C PHE A 397 -13.58 8.59 -4.69
N MET A 398 -14.39 9.43 -4.03
CA MET A 398 -14.17 9.81 -2.63
C MET A 398 -14.45 8.66 -1.67
N ASP A 399 -15.53 7.90 -1.93
CA ASP A 399 -15.98 6.77 -1.11
C ASP A 399 -14.95 5.65 -1.04
N LEU A 400 -14.12 5.47 -2.09
CA LEU A 400 -13.08 4.43 -2.11
C LEU A 400 -12.13 4.49 -0.91
N SER A 401 -11.85 5.68 -0.39
CA SER A 401 -10.83 5.88 0.65
C SER A 401 -11.41 6.14 2.05
N ILE A 402 -12.74 6.05 2.21
CA ILE A 402 -13.44 6.47 3.43
C ILE A 402 -13.03 5.65 4.65
N ASN A 403 -12.82 4.34 4.49
CA ASN A 403 -12.39 3.46 5.58
C ASN A 403 -10.88 3.46 5.83
N THR A 404 -10.10 3.97 4.89
CA THR A 404 -8.63 3.90 4.97
C THR A 404 -8.00 5.20 5.45
N ARG A 405 -8.52 6.37 5.03
CA ARG A 405 -8.02 7.71 5.37
C ARG A 405 -7.96 8.01 6.88
N PRO A 406 -9.00 7.71 7.68
CA PRO A 406 -8.96 7.93 9.13
C PRO A 406 -7.74 7.27 9.79
N ILE A 407 -7.36 6.09 9.32
CA ILE A 407 -6.23 5.33 9.86
C ILE A 407 -4.89 6.04 9.57
N ASN A 408 -4.75 6.70 8.41
CA ASN A 408 -3.57 7.53 8.11
C ASN A 408 -3.50 8.75 9.02
N TYR A 409 -4.61 9.46 9.19
CA TYR A 409 -4.66 10.60 10.12
C TYR A 409 -4.39 10.16 11.55
N MET A 410 -4.75 8.95 11.97
CA MET A 410 -4.37 8.44 13.30
C MET A 410 -2.92 7.92 13.36
N GLY A 411 -2.27 7.67 12.21
CA GLY A 411 -0.91 7.15 12.14
C GLY A 411 -0.76 5.67 12.53
N LEU A 412 -1.86 4.94 12.64
CA LEU A 412 -1.89 3.55 13.13
C LEU A 412 -1.39 2.55 12.08
N PRO A 413 -0.74 1.43 12.47
CA PRO A 413 -0.45 0.35 11.54
C PRO A 413 -1.74 -0.36 11.11
N SER A 414 -1.82 -0.73 9.83
CA SER A 414 -2.95 -1.45 9.26
C SER A 414 -2.53 -2.35 8.10
N VAL A 415 -2.95 -3.61 8.13
CA VAL A 415 -2.77 -4.58 7.04
C VAL A 415 -4.11 -4.88 6.38
N SER A 416 -4.17 -4.87 5.06
CA SER A 416 -5.32 -5.35 4.28
C SER A 416 -5.03 -6.74 3.73
N VAL A 417 -5.99 -7.66 3.85
CA VAL A 417 -5.93 -9.03 3.34
C VAL A 417 -7.20 -9.37 2.55
N PRO A 418 -7.13 -10.21 1.50
CA PRO A 418 -8.31 -10.65 0.75
C PRO A 418 -9.12 -11.65 1.57
N CYS A 419 -10.45 -11.57 1.49
CA CYS A 419 -11.38 -12.40 2.28
C CYS A 419 -12.59 -12.94 1.49
N GLY A 420 -12.61 -12.76 0.18
CA GLY A 420 -13.68 -13.26 -0.67
C GLY A 420 -13.64 -12.63 -2.06
N PHE A 421 -14.67 -12.94 -2.86
CA PHE A 421 -14.95 -12.33 -4.15
C PHE A 421 -16.41 -11.92 -4.21
N ASP A 422 -16.71 -10.84 -4.92
CA ASP A 422 -18.07 -10.39 -5.20
C ASP A 422 -18.67 -11.09 -6.44
N SER A 423 -19.93 -10.77 -6.73
CA SER A 423 -20.68 -11.24 -7.89
C SER A 423 -20.05 -10.87 -9.24
N ASN A 424 -19.19 -9.86 -9.28
CA ASN A 424 -18.47 -9.42 -10.48
C ASN A 424 -17.15 -10.19 -10.66
N GLY A 425 -16.81 -11.08 -9.73
CA GLY A 425 -15.54 -11.82 -9.72
C GLY A 425 -14.35 -10.96 -9.25
N LEU A 426 -14.61 -9.85 -8.55
CA LEU A 426 -13.57 -8.99 -8.01
C LEU A 426 -13.28 -9.32 -6.55
N PRO A 427 -12.01 -9.23 -6.09
CA PRO A 427 -11.67 -9.52 -4.70
C PRO A 427 -12.30 -8.53 -3.71
N ILE A 428 -12.65 -9.04 -2.53
CA ILE A 428 -13.07 -8.26 -1.37
C ILE A 428 -11.98 -8.38 -0.29
N GLY A 429 -11.63 -7.26 0.35
CA GLY A 429 -10.65 -7.22 1.43
C GLY A 429 -11.17 -6.59 2.72
N PHE A 430 -10.62 -7.04 3.85
CA PHE A 430 -10.74 -6.36 5.14
C PHE A 430 -9.36 -5.96 5.66
N GLN A 431 -9.35 -5.02 6.59
CA GLN A 431 -8.14 -4.51 7.20
C GLN A 431 -8.13 -4.71 8.71
N ILE A 432 -6.94 -4.95 9.26
CA ILE A 432 -6.66 -5.17 10.68
C ILE A 432 -5.82 -4.00 11.20
N GLN A 433 -6.33 -3.24 12.17
CA GLN A 433 -5.69 -2.05 12.73
C GLN A 433 -5.15 -2.32 14.13
N GLY A 434 -3.92 -1.88 14.41
CA GLY A 434 -3.27 -2.05 15.71
C GLY A 434 -2.95 -0.73 16.41
N ARG A 435 -2.48 -0.80 17.66
CA ARG A 435 -1.86 0.34 18.35
C ARG A 435 -0.61 0.84 17.60
N PRO A 436 -0.15 2.08 17.83
CA PRO A 436 1.14 2.52 17.32
C PRO A 436 2.25 1.49 17.63
N PHE A 437 3.06 1.19 16.63
CA PHE A 437 4.17 0.22 16.64
C PHE A 437 3.79 -1.25 16.89
N ALA A 438 2.51 -1.61 16.65
CA ALA A 438 2.02 -2.98 16.74
C ALA A 438 1.98 -3.72 15.39
N GLU A 439 2.90 -3.43 14.45
CA GLU A 439 2.92 -4.08 13.12
C GLU A 439 2.98 -5.61 13.23
N GLY A 440 3.77 -6.14 14.16
CA GLY A 440 3.84 -7.58 14.41
C GLY A 440 2.51 -8.18 14.87
N THR A 441 1.69 -7.44 15.63
CA THR A 441 0.37 -7.92 16.07
C THR A 441 -0.61 -7.96 14.90
N VAL A 442 -0.67 -6.91 14.07
CA VAL A 442 -1.59 -6.90 12.93
C VAL A 442 -1.20 -7.95 11.89
N LEU A 443 0.11 -8.16 11.67
CA LEU A 443 0.62 -9.22 10.78
C LEU A 443 0.35 -10.61 11.33
N LYS A 444 0.46 -10.83 12.65
CA LYS A 444 0.11 -12.10 13.30
C LYS A 444 -1.35 -12.48 13.08
N VAL A 445 -2.28 -11.53 13.20
CA VAL A 445 -3.71 -11.78 12.93
C VAL A 445 -3.96 -12.04 11.44
N ALA A 446 -3.27 -11.30 10.55
CA ALA A 446 -3.34 -11.55 9.10
C ALA A 446 -2.83 -12.95 8.72
N ASP A 447 -1.70 -13.37 9.28
CA ASP A 447 -1.13 -14.71 9.09
C ASP A 447 -2.05 -15.80 9.62
N ALA A 448 -2.60 -15.61 10.83
CA ALA A 448 -3.58 -16.52 11.41
C ALA A 448 -4.80 -16.73 10.49
N PHE A 449 -5.33 -15.65 9.91
CA PHE A 449 -6.42 -15.72 8.93
C PHE A 449 -6.00 -16.45 7.64
N GLN A 450 -4.80 -16.20 7.13
CA GLN A 450 -4.28 -16.82 5.91
C GLN A 450 -3.92 -18.31 6.08
N ARG A 451 -3.73 -18.79 7.31
CA ARG A 451 -3.53 -20.22 7.56
C ARG A 451 -4.81 -21.04 7.42
N ASP A 452 -5.97 -20.40 7.61
CA ASP A 452 -7.28 -21.06 7.54
C ASP A 452 -8.07 -20.69 6.28
N THR A 453 -7.48 -19.91 5.38
CA THR A 453 -8.11 -19.49 4.11
C THR A 453 -7.09 -19.45 2.97
N ASP A 454 -7.58 -19.52 1.74
CA ASP A 454 -6.72 -19.56 0.55
C ASP A 454 -6.90 -18.37 -0.39
N TRP A 455 -7.66 -17.34 0.02
CA TRP A 455 -7.95 -16.16 -0.81
C TRP A 455 -6.71 -15.48 -1.36
N HIS A 456 -5.66 -15.40 -0.54
CA HIS A 456 -4.36 -14.78 -0.88
C HIS A 456 -3.53 -15.61 -1.89
N SER A 457 -3.90 -16.87 -2.14
CA SER A 457 -3.25 -17.76 -3.10
C SER A 457 -3.91 -17.74 -4.49
N ARG A 458 -5.15 -17.22 -4.56
CA ARG A 458 -5.89 -17.06 -5.81
C ARG A 458 -5.15 -16.08 -6.72
N ALA A 459 -5.27 -16.31 -8.02
CA ALA A 459 -4.62 -15.44 -9.01
C ALA A 459 -5.50 -15.23 -10.23
N PRO A 460 -5.39 -14.05 -10.86
CA PRO A 460 -6.08 -13.72 -12.09
C PRO A 460 -5.61 -14.62 -13.24
N LEU A 461 -6.55 -14.94 -14.13
CA LEU A 461 -6.25 -15.58 -15.41
C LEU A 461 -6.05 -14.48 -16.46
N LEU A 462 -4.79 -14.12 -16.71
CA LEU A 462 -4.46 -13.16 -17.75
C LEU A 462 -4.41 -13.84 -19.12
N PRO A 463 -5.06 -13.27 -20.16
CA PRO A 463 -4.93 -13.77 -21.53
C PRO A 463 -3.45 -13.70 -21.95
N THR A 464 -3.02 -14.72 -22.70
CA THR A 464 -1.68 -14.82 -23.30
C THR A 464 -1.56 -13.98 -24.54
#